data_AF-A0A257RHW6-F1
#
_entry.id   AF-A0A257RHW6-F1
#
_cell.length_a   1.000
_cell.length_b   1.000
_cell.length_c   1.000
_cell.angle_alpha   90.00
_cell.angle_beta   90.00
_cell.angle_gamma   90.00
#
_symmetry.space_group_name_H-M   'P 1'
#
loop_
_entity.id
_entity.type
_entity.pdbx_description
1 polymer ?
#
loop_
_entity_poly.entity_id
_entity_poly.type
_entity_poly.pdbx_seq_one_letter_code
_entity_poly.pdbx_strand_id
1 'polypeptide(L)'
;MILVVILIVALGSWALVANTRSPAPTTTTTTTTAPVTTTTGPPSSAVWPLGRSGYTNPVAVARAFALRYLAMPTVVTSTYRAGDSRSGEVDVRPSLRGPVTTVLVRQLSGTSTWSVLGAVGQDLTISSPPSYSVVRSPLTVTGTSTAFEGVANLELRADGQTAPIASAIVHGGSMGVVGPFRGVLHFSAPSARAGALILFTRSAKDGSVVVASVMRVWF
;
A
#
# COMPACT_ATOMS: atom_id res chain seq x y z
N MET A 1 10.38 82.30 7.21
CA MET A 1 11.81 82.07 6.90
C MET A 1 11.85 81.23 5.63
N ILE A 2 12.05 81.81 4.44
CA ILE A 2 13.37 82.15 3.83
C ILE A 2 14.23 80.88 3.78
N LEU A 3 14.55 80.22 2.66
CA LEU A 3 15.35 80.60 1.48
C LEU A 3 15.25 79.41 0.47
N VAL A 4 14.83 79.51 -0.79
CA VAL A 4 15.48 80.03 -2.02
C VAL A 4 16.53 79.07 -2.68
N VAL A 5 16.13 78.52 -3.85
CA VAL A 5 16.81 78.47 -5.19
C VAL A 5 18.02 77.50 -5.33
N ILE A 6 18.17 76.68 -6.39
CA ILE A 6 18.55 77.04 -7.78
C ILE A 6 18.04 76.03 -8.82
N LEU A 7 17.51 76.63 -9.89
CA LEU A 7 17.09 76.12 -11.19
C LEU A 7 18.30 75.96 -12.12
N ILE A 8 18.42 74.84 -12.85
CA ILE A 8 19.04 74.83 -14.19
C ILE A 8 18.15 74.01 -15.12
N VAL A 9 17.55 74.73 -16.08
CA VAL A 9 16.82 74.21 -17.23
C VAL A 9 17.82 74.10 -18.39
N ALA A 10 17.83 72.96 -19.08
CA ALA A 10 18.32 72.88 -20.45
C ALA A 10 17.23 72.25 -21.32
N LEU A 11 16.87 73.03 -22.34
CA LEU A 11 15.73 72.88 -23.24
C LEU A 11 15.95 71.78 -24.28
N GLY A 12 14.85 71.12 -24.65
CA GLY A 12 14.75 70.28 -25.84
C GLY A 12 13.28 70.10 -26.22
N SER A 13 12.76 71.02 -27.03
CA SER A 13 11.39 70.99 -27.55
C SER A 13 11.26 69.99 -28.69
N TRP A 14 10.47 68.92 -28.53
CA TRP A 14 9.99 68.11 -29.67
C TRP A 14 8.49 67.85 -29.54
N ALA A 15 7.82 67.98 -30.67
CA ALA A 15 6.38 68.06 -30.87
C ALA A 15 5.61 66.76 -30.54
N LEU A 16 4.30 66.92 -30.33
CA LEU A 16 3.33 65.82 -30.19
C LEU A 16 3.40 64.86 -31.37
N VAL A 17 3.49 63.56 -31.07
CA VAL A 17 3.08 62.47 -31.96
C VAL A 17 2.17 61.54 -31.17
N ALA A 18 1.01 61.24 -31.74
CA ALA A 18 -0.04 60.41 -31.16
C ALA A 18 0.47 58.99 -30.87
N ASN A 19 0.38 58.54 -29.62
CA ASN A 19 0.79 57.20 -29.23
C ASN A 19 -0.35 56.20 -29.53
N THR A 20 -0.36 55.66 -30.75
CA THR A 20 -1.18 54.49 -31.09
C THR A 20 -0.64 53.28 -30.34
N ARG A 21 -1.38 52.86 -29.30
CA ARG A 21 -1.08 51.70 -28.46
C ARG A 21 -1.23 50.41 -29.29
N SER A 22 -0.10 49.84 -29.72
CA SER A 22 -0.06 48.49 -30.29
C SER A 22 -0.35 47.46 -29.19
N PRO A 23 -1.30 46.53 -29.35
CA PRO A 23 -1.47 45.43 -28.40
C PRO A 23 -0.27 44.48 -28.48
N ALA A 24 0.21 44.05 -27.32
CA ALA A 24 1.29 43.06 -27.18
C ALA A 24 0.81 41.67 -27.66
N PRO A 25 1.69 40.83 -28.23
CA PRO A 25 1.33 39.47 -28.62
C PRO A 25 1.09 38.60 -27.38
N THR A 26 -0.10 38.01 -27.29
CA THR A 26 -0.45 37.00 -26.28
C THR A 26 0.23 35.68 -26.63
N THR A 27 1.27 35.31 -25.90
CA THR A 27 1.84 33.96 -25.96
C THR A 27 0.90 33.00 -25.21
N THR A 28 0.10 32.24 -25.96
CA THR A 28 -0.73 31.16 -25.42
C THR A 28 0.17 29.96 -25.13
N THR A 29 0.52 29.74 -23.86
CA THR A 29 1.15 28.49 -23.43
C THR A 29 0.08 27.40 -23.39
N THR A 30 0.03 26.56 -24.42
CA THR A 30 -0.83 25.36 -24.44
C THR A 30 -0.20 24.30 -23.51
N THR A 31 -0.67 24.23 -22.27
CA THR A 31 -0.37 23.08 -21.40
C THR A 31 -1.19 21.89 -21.90
N THR A 32 -0.58 21.03 -22.71
CA THR A 32 -1.14 19.72 -23.02
C THR A 32 -1.04 18.84 -21.78
N THR A 33 -2.12 18.77 -21.01
CA THR A 33 -2.30 17.71 -20.00
C THR A 33 -2.47 16.40 -20.74
N ALA A 34 -1.43 15.56 -20.73
CA ALA A 34 -1.56 14.17 -21.16
C ALA A 34 -2.63 13.48 -20.29
N PRO A 35 -3.54 12.68 -20.86
CA PRO A 35 -4.39 11.84 -20.04
C PRO A 35 -3.51 10.85 -19.28
N VAL A 36 -3.47 10.97 -17.96
CA VAL A 36 -3.05 9.86 -17.11
C VAL A 36 -4.15 8.83 -17.21
N THR A 37 -4.02 7.90 -18.15
CA THR A 37 -4.85 6.70 -18.14
C THR A 37 -4.40 5.86 -16.97
N THR A 38 -4.95 6.13 -15.78
CA THR A 38 -4.95 5.15 -14.71
C THR A 38 -5.88 4.02 -15.17
N THR A 39 -5.38 3.09 -15.97
CA THR A 39 -6.05 1.82 -16.21
C THR A 39 -5.96 1.02 -14.91
N THR A 40 -6.69 1.43 -13.87
CA THR A 40 -6.95 0.54 -12.72
C THR A 40 -8.01 -0.45 -13.17
N GLY A 41 -7.61 -1.37 -14.05
CA GLY A 41 -8.35 -2.61 -14.21
C GLY A 41 -8.45 -3.31 -12.84
N PRO A 42 -9.52 -4.05 -12.58
CA PRO A 42 -9.62 -4.82 -11.35
C PRO A 42 -8.37 -5.71 -11.20
N PRO A 43 -7.84 -5.88 -9.97
CA PRO A 43 -6.64 -6.69 -9.76
C PRO A 43 -6.85 -8.07 -10.34
N SER A 44 -5.90 -8.51 -11.18
CA SER A 44 -5.97 -9.77 -11.92
C SER A 44 -5.22 -10.92 -11.22
N SER A 45 -4.53 -10.64 -10.11
CA SER A 45 -3.73 -11.62 -9.38
C SER A 45 -4.19 -11.76 -7.92
N ALA A 46 -4.34 -13.00 -7.47
CA ALA A 46 -4.60 -13.33 -6.08
C ALA A 46 -3.30 -13.57 -5.30
N VAL A 47 -3.34 -13.32 -3.99
CA VAL A 47 -2.36 -13.86 -3.03
C VAL A 47 -2.72 -15.29 -2.64
N TRP A 48 -4.02 -15.57 -2.54
CA TRP A 48 -4.52 -16.88 -2.17
C TRP A 48 -5.85 -17.19 -2.86
N PRO A 49 -6.12 -18.43 -3.28
CA PRO A 49 -5.25 -19.61 -3.23
C PRO A 49 -4.01 -19.51 -4.12
N LEU A 50 -3.00 -20.33 -3.86
CA LEU A 50 -1.74 -20.37 -4.61
C LEU A 50 -1.88 -20.90 -6.06
N GLY A 51 -3.11 -21.09 -6.52
CA GLY A 51 -3.46 -21.64 -7.82
C GLY A 51 -4.93 -21.36 -8.11
N ARG A 52 -5.58 -22.21 -8.92
CA ARG A 52 -6.99 -22.02 -9.27
C ARG A 52 -7.87 -22.02 -8.03
N SER A 53 -8.66 -20.97 -7.82
CA SER A 53 -9.56 -20.90 -6.67
C SER A 53 -10.80 -21.77 -6.89
N GLY A 54 -11.14 -22.59 -5.90
CA GLY A 54 -12.37 -23.41 -5.87
C GLY A 54 -13.42 -22.90 -4.88
N TYR A 55 -13.21 -21.72 -4.29
CA TYR A 55 -14.06 -21.21 -3.21
C TYR A 55 -15.26 -20.44 -3.78
N THR A 56 -16.47 -20.91 -3.52
CA THR A 56 -17.72 -20.21 -3.89
C THR A 56 -18.22 -19.28 -2.78
N ASN A 57 -17.64 -19.36 -1.58
CA ASN A 57 -17.99 -18.55 -0.42
C ASN A 57 -16.80 -17.67 0.02
N PRO A 58 -16.98 -16.33 0.16
CA PRO A 58 -15.91 -15.41 0.56
C PRO A 58 -15.36 -15.68 1.97
N VAL A 59 -16.22 -16.05 2.92
CA VAL A 59 -15.81 -16.38 4.30
C VAL A 59 -14.96 -17.64 4.32
N ALA A 60 -15.29 -18.62 3.48
CA ALA A 60 -14.52 -19.86 3.38
C ALA A 60 -13.09 -19.63 2.86
N VAL A 61 -12.91 -18.78 1.84
CA VAL A 61 -11.56 -18.47 1.32
C VAL A 61 -10.74 -17.67 2.34
N ALA A 62 -11.35 -16.72 3.03
CA ALA A 62 -10.68 -15.93 4.07
C ALA A 62 -10.25 -16.79 5.27
N ARG A 63 -11.12 -17.71 5.72
CA ARG A 63 -10.78 -18.68 6.76
C ARG A 63 -9.63 -19.59 6.35
N ALA A 64 -9.68 -20.13 5.12
CA ALA A 64 -8.63 -21.01 4.61
C ALA A 64 -7.30 -20.28 4.46
N PHE A 65 -7.32 -19.02 4.02
CA PHE A 65 -6.14 -18.15 3.98
C PHE A 65 -5.53 -17.98 5.37
N ALA A 66 -6.32 -17.64 6.38
CA ALA A 66 -5.82 -17.46 7.74
C ALA A 66 -5.21 -18.76 8.32
N LEU A 67 -5.88 -19.89 8.16
CA LEU A 67 -5.42 -21.18 8.69
C LEU A 67 -4.19 -21.72 7.94
N ARG A 68 -4.18 -21.67 6.61
CA ARG A 68 -3.20 -22.39 5.79
C ARG A 68 -2.09 -21.52 5.24
N TYR A 69 -2.41 -20.27 4.90
CA TYR A 69 -1.41 -19.33 4.42
C TYR A 69 -0.77 -18.62 5.62
N LEU A 70 -1.55 -17.99 6.50
CA LEU A 70 -0.99 -17.28 7.66
C LEU A 70 -0.57 -18.18 8.83
N ALA A 71 -0.89 -19.48 8.78
CA ALA A 71 -0.62 -20.44 9.84
C ALA A 71 -1.20 -20.02 11.21
N MET A 72 -2.37 -19.35 11.21
CA MET A 72 -3.13 -19.14 12.44
C MET A 72 -3.73 -20.48 12.89
N PRO A 73 -3.53 -20.92 14.15
CA PRO A 73 -3.95 -22.26 14.60
C PRO A 73 -5.47 -22.38 14.72
N THR A 74 -6.12 -21.31 15.16
CA THR A 74 -7.57 -21.17 15.26
C THR A 74 -7.99 -19.87 14.62
N VAL A 75 -9.18 -19.85 14.03
CA VAL A 75 -9.71 -18.65 13.37
C VAL A 75 -11.19 -18.50 13.69
N VAL A 76 -11.54 -17.32 14.19
CA VAL A 76 -12.91 -16.80 14.23
C VAL A 76 -13.08 -15.84 13.07
N THR A 77 -14.18 -15.96 12.33
CA THR A 77 -14.48 -15.12 11.17
C THR A 77 -15.69 -14.23 11.44
N SER A 78 -15.68 -13.00 10.92
CA SER A 78 -16.92 -12.22 10.81
C SER A 78 -17.83 -12.76 9.70
N THR A 79 -19.01 -12.17 9.57
CA THR A 79 -19.78 -12.21 8.32
C THR A 79 -19.02 -11.45 7.22
N TYR A 80 -19.35 -11.77 5.97
CA TYR A 80 -18.84 -11.04 4.80
C TYR A 80 -19.45 -9.64 4.74
N ARG A 81 -18.60 -8.63 4.58
CA ARG A 81 -19.00 -7.24 4.32
C ARG A 81 -18.75 -6.94 2.84
N ALA A 82 -19.81 -6.72 2.08
CA ALA A 82 -19.71 -6.41 0.67
C ALA A 82 -19.06 -5.03 0.45
N GLY A 83 -18.17 -4.94 -0.54
CA GLY A 83 -17.60 -3.69 -1.03
C GLY A 83 -18.19 -3.32 -2.38
N ASP A 84 -17.93 -4.14 -3.40
CA ASP A 84 -18.61 -4.08 -4.70
C ASP A 84 -19.31 -5.42 -5.00
N SER A 85 -19.92 -5.57 -6.18
CA SER A 85 -20.65 -6.79 -6.56
C SER A 85 -19.78 -8.06 -6.62
N ARG A 86 -18.46 -7.93 -6.60
CA ARG A 86 -17.47 -8.99 -6.73
C ARG A 86 -16.37 -8.92 -5.68
N SER A 87 -16.41 -8.00 -4.71
CA SER A 87 -15.40 -7.87 -3.66
C SER A 87 -15.98 -7.50 -2.32
N GLY A 88 -15.20 -7.73 -1.28
CA GLY A 88 -15.53 -7.26 0.04
C GLY A 88 -14.50 -7.76 1.04
N GLU A 89 -14.93 -7.85 2.28
CA GLU A 89 -14.04 -8.05 3.42
C GLU A 89 -14.59 -9.12 4.35
N VAL A 90 -13.67 -9.84 4.99
CA VAL A 90 -13.95 -10.76 6.08
C VAL A 90 -12.89 -10.56 7.14
N ASP A 91 -13.29 -10.25 8.37
CA ASP A 91 -12.36 -10.21 9.48
C ASP A 91 -12.04 -11.63 9.94
N VAL A 92 -10.75 -11.88 10.18
CA VAL A 92 -10.25 -13.10 10.81
C VAL A 92 -9.47 -12.72 12.06
N ARG A 93 -9.59 -13.53 13.11
CA ARG A 93 -8.87 -13.33 14.38
C ARG A 93 -8.61 -14.66 15.07
N PRO A 94 -7.54 -14.80 15.86
CA PRO A 94 -7.18 -16.06 16.51
C PRO A 94 -8.19 -16.48 17.59
N SER A 95 -8.88 -15.51 18.19
CA SER A 95 -9.93 -15.70 19.21
C SER A 95 -10.93 -14.54 19.17
N LEU A 96 -12.09 -14.66 19.82
CA LEU A 96 -13.14 -13.62 19.81
C LEU A 96 -12.64 -12.22 20.23
N ARG A 97 -11.67 -12.16 21.13
CA ARG A 97 -11.04 -10.92 21.64
C ARG A 97 -9.64 -10.65 21.07
N GLY A 98 -9.17 -11.48 20.14
CA GLY A 98 -7.87 -11.32 19.52
C GLY A 98 -7.83 -10.13 18.54
N PRO A 99 -6.63 -9.67 18.17
CA PRO A 99 -6.46 -8.60 17.18
C PRO A 99 -7.04 -9.04 15.84
N VAL A 100 -7.56 -8.07 15.08
CA VAL A 100 -8.26 -8.33 13.83
C VAL A 100 -7.31 -8.28 12.65
N THR A 101 -7.45 -9.24 11.73
CA THR A 101 -6.92 -9.15 10.37
C THR A 101 -8.09 -9.06 9.41
N THR A 102 -8.26 -7.93 8.73
CA THR A 102 -9.31 -7.73 7.72
C THR A 102 -8.81 -8.26 6.38
N VAL A 103 -9.42 -9.34 5.89
CA VAL A 103 -9.03 -10.02 4.65
C VAL A 103 -9.81 -9.43 3.48
N LEU A 104 -9.08 -8.98 2.45
CA LEU A 104 -9.66 -8.42 1.22
C LEU A 104 -9.93 -9.55 0.22
N VAL A 105 -11.20 -9.80 -0.10
CA VAL A 105 -11.62 -10.89 -0.99
C VAL A 105 -12.24 -10.35 -2.28
N ARG A 106 -11.97 -11.02 -3.41
CA ARG A 106 -12.53 -10.69 -4.72
C ARG A 106 -12.74 -11.91 -5.60
N GLN A 107 -13.79 -11.89 -6.41
CA GLN A 107 -13.95 -12.73 -7.59
C GLN A 107 -13.21 -12.08 -8.78
N LEU A 108 -12.08 -12.66 -9.16
CA LEU A 108 -11.26 -12.17 -10.28
C LEU A 108 -12.05 -12.22 -11.60
N SER A 109 -11.69 -11.36 -12.55
CA SER A 109 -12.39 -11.27 -13.85
C SER A 109 -12.44 -12.64 -14.55
N GLY A 110 -13.63 -13.01 -15.04
CA GLY A 110 -13.84 -14.29 -15.72
C GLY A 110 -13.98 -15.50 -14.78
N THR A 111 -13.95 -15.31 -13.45
CA THR A 111 -14.22 -16.38 -12.47
C THR A 111 -15.50 -16.11 -11.68
N SER A 112 -16.10 -17.16 -11.11
CA SER A 112 -17.17 -17.06 -10.09
C SER A 112 -16.66 -17.45 -8.70
N THR A 113 -15.34 -17.55 -8.55
CA THR A 113 -14.67 -18.07 -7.37
C THR A 113 -13.91 -16.97 -6.65
N TRP A 114 -13.96 -17.02 -5.32
CA TRP A 114 -13.37 -16.03 -4.43
C TRP A 114 -11.89 -16.28 -4.23
N SER A 115 -11.14 -15.18 -4.14
CA SER A 115 -9.70 -15.17 -3.89
C SER A 115 -9.36 -14.02 -2.97
N VAL A 116 -8.27 -14.14 -2.23
CA VAL A 116 -7.73 -13.09 -1.36
C VAL A 116 -6.75 -12.24 -2.15
N LEU A 117 -6.89 -10.93 -2.08
CA LEU A 117 -6.00 -9.95 -2.70
C LEU A 117 -4.91 -9.46 -1.74
N GLY A 118 -5.19 -9.52 -0.45
CA GLY A 118 -4.33 -9.04 0.63
C GLY A 118 -5.08 -9.05 1.95
N ALA A 119 -4.45 -8.52 2.99
CA ALA A 119 -5.06 -8.36 4.30
C ALA A 119 -4.49 -7.15 5.04
N VAL A 120 -5.29 -6.56 5.91
CA VAL A 120 -4.89 -5.46 6.78
C VAL A 120 -4.98 -5.93 8.23
N GLY A 121 -3.84 -6.04 8.88
CA GLY A 121 -3.72 -6.35 10.30
C GLY A 121 -3.95 -5.10 11.13
N GLN A 122 -4.72 -5.23 12.20
CA GLN A 122 -4.90 -4.19 13.20
C GLN A 122 -3.52 -3.71 13.68
N ASP A 123 -3.31 -2.39 13.65
CA ASP A 123 -2.09 -1.71 14.10
C ASP A 123 -0.80 -2.10 13.37
N LEU A 124 -0.89 -2.83 12.25
CA LEU A 124 0.23 -3.28 11.43
C LEU A 124 0.12 -2.65 10.03
N THR A 125 1.00 -1.74 9.68
CA THR A 125 1.00 -1.08 8.36
C THR A 125 2.34 -1.27 7.67
N ILE A 126 2.30 -1.61 6.38
CA ILE A 126 3.46 -1.53 5.48
C ILE A 126 3.28 -0.27 4.65
N SER A 127 4.24 0.66 4.74
CA SER A 127 4.20 1.94 4.03
C SER A 127 5.11 1.96 2.81
N SER A 128 6.21 1.19 2.84
CA SER A 128 7.06 0.98 1.67
C SER A 128 7.52 -0.48 1.63
N PRO A 129 7.50 -1.13 0.46
CA PRO A 129 7.00 -0.60 -0.81
C PRO A 129 5.46 -0.47 -0.84
N PRO A 130 4.86 0.26 -1.80
CA PRO A 130 3.41 0.24 -1.99
C PRO A 130 2.93 -1.10 -2.60
N SER A 131 1.65 -1.41 -2.44
CA SER A 131 1.02 -2.57 -3.06
C SER A 131 1.26 -2.62 -4.57
N TYR A 132 1.51 -3.81 -5.09
CA TYR A 132 1.79 -4.09 -6.50
C TYR A 132 3.06 -3.43 -7.05
N SER A 133 4.00 -3.02 -6.19
CA SER A 133 5.34 -2.62 -6.64
C SER A 133 6.14 -3.81 -7.20
N VAL A 134 7.04 -3.56 -8.15
CA VAL A 134 8.12 -4.49 -8.49
C VAL A 134 9.22 -4.35 -7.45
N VAL A 135 9.58 -5.44 -6.75
CA VAL A 135 10.59 -5.47 -5.69
C VAL A 135 11.84 -6.22 -6.13
N ARG A 136 13.01 -5.77 -5.67
CA ARG A 136 14.30 -6.40 -5.95
C ARG A 136 15.07 -6.58 -4.64
N SER A 137 16.04 -7.51 -4.65
CA SER A 137 16.93 -7.74 -3.53
C SER A 137 18.10 -6.74 -3.58
N PRO A 138 18.49 -6.09 -2.46
CA PRO A 138 17.79 -6.10 -1.16
C PRO A 138 16.51 -5.26 -1.17
N LEU A 139 15.45 -5.76 -0.53
CA LEU A 139 14.20 -5.03 -0.36
C LEU A 139 14.18 -4.35 1.00
N THR A 140 14.18 -3.02 1.01
CA THR A 140 13.90 -2.24 2.24
C THR A 140 12.39 -2.16 2.46
N VAL A 141 11.95 -2.55 3.64
CA VAL A 141 10.54 -2.46 4.08
C VAL A 141 10.44 -1.48 5.23
N THR A 142 9.45 -0.59 5.17
CA THR A 142 9.15 0.34 6.27
C THR A 142 7.65 0.38 6.53
N GLY A 143 7.29 0.79 7.72
CA GLY A 143 5.91 0.92 8.13
C GLY A 143 5.79 1.17 9.62
N THR A 144 4.65 0.81 10.19
CA THR A 144 4.39 0.94 11.62
C THR A 144 3.83 -0.36 12.17
N SER A 145 4.14 -0.66 13.42
CA SER A 145 3.57 -1.79 14.14
C SER A 145 3.44 -1.49 15.63
N THR A 146 2.58 -2.26 16.29
CA THR A 146 2.66 -2.52 17.74
C THR A 146 2.70 -4.03 17.96
N ALA A 147 3.51 -4.48 18.91
CA ALA A 147 3.63 -5.89 19.26
C ALA A 147 4.06 -6.07 20.71
N PHE A 148 4.02 -7.32 21.20
CA PHE A 148 4.70 -7.67 22.45
C PHE A 148 6.21 -7.41 22.28
N GLU A 149 6.79 -6.63 23.20
CA GLU A 149 8.20 -6.17 23.15
C GLU A 149 8.58 -5.42 21.85
N GLY A 150 7.58 -4.96 21.10
CA GLY A 150 7.74 -4.33 19.80
C GLY A 150 8.26 -5.24 18.68
N VAL A 151 8.27 -6.55 18.87
CA VAL A 151 8.77 -7.53 17.90
C VAL A 151 7.71 -7.84 16.83
N ALA A 152 7.99 -7.47 15.58
CA ALA A 152 7.23 -7.87 14.42
C ALA A 152 8.10 -8.67 13.43
N ASN A 153 7.45 -9.42 12.55
CA ASN A 153 8.07 -10.34 11.63
C ASN A 153 7.71 -9.93 10.21
N LEU A 154 8.70 -9.93 9.33
CA LEU A 154 8.54 -9.77 7.90
C LEU A 154 8.79 -11.10 7.20
N GLU A 155 7.93 -11.40 6.23
CA GLU A 155 8.14 -12.50 5.29
C GLU A 155 7.83 -12.04 3.87
N LEU A 156 8.67 -12.44 2.93
CA LEU A 156 8.40 -12.37 1.50
C LEU A 156 8.17 -13.79 1.00
N ARG A 157 7.01 -14.04 0.40
CA ARG A 157 6.63 -15.34 -0.15
C ARG A 157 6.38 -15.24 -1.64
N ALA A 158 6.96 -16.14 -2.43
CA ALA A 158 6.65 -16.24 -3.85
C ALA A 158 5.30 -16.97 -4.06
N ASP A 159 4.63 -16.69 -5.17
CA ASP A 159 3.45 -17.46 -5.57
C ASP A 159 3.74 -18.94 -5.70
N GLY A 160 2.72 -19.76 -5.44
CA GLY A 160 2.86 -21.21 -5.43
C GLY A 160 3.43 -21.77 -4.11
N GLN A 161 3.89 -20.91 -3.18
CA GLN A 161 4.56 -21.32 -1.95
C GLN A 161 3.93 -20.69 -0.70
N THR A 162 3.89 -21.46 0.39
CA THR A 162 3.58 -20.95 1.74
C THR A 162 4.83 -20.64 2.55
N ALA A 163 5.98 -21.21 2.19
CA ALA A 163 7.25 -20.93 2.83
C ALA A 163 7.83 -19.57 2.35
N PRO A 164 8.47 -18.78 3.23
CA PRO A 164 9.13 -17.55 2.83
C PRO A 164 10.40 -17.81 2.02
N ILE A 165 10.62 -16.98 0.99
CA ILE A 165 11.88 -16.87 0.26
C ILE A 165 12.85 -15.88 0.94
N ALA A 166 12.34 -15.04 1.83
CA ALA A 166 13.10 -14.22 2.75
C ALA A 166 12.28 -13.88 3.99
N SER A 167 12.95 -13.70 5.13
CA SER A 167 12.34 -13.27 6.38
C SER A 167 13.26 -12.32 7.13
N ALA A 168 12.68 -11.49 8.00
CA ALA A 168 13.41 -10.62 8.92
C ALA A 168 12.57 -10.37 10.18
N ILE A 169 13.24 -10.08 11.28
CA ILE A 169 12.61 -9.53 12.49
C ILE A 169 12.83 -8.02 12.47
N VAL A 170 11.79 -7.26 12.83
CA VAL A 170 11.84 -5.80 12.93
C VAL A 170 11.25 -5.35 14.26
N HIS A 171 11.68 -4.18 14.71
CA HIS A 171 11.18 -3.55 15.93
C HIS A 171 10.36 -2.32 15.57
N GLY A 172 9.10 -2.31 16.01
CA GLY A 172 8.22 -1.14 15.95
C GLY A 172 7.83 -0.65 17.33
N GLY A 173 6.61 -0.15 17.47
CA GLY A 173 6.05 0.22 18.77
C GLY A 173 5.63 -1.00 19.62
N SER A 174 5.30 -0.79 20.89
CA SER A 174 5.04 -1.85 21.87
C SER A 174 3.88 -1.50 22.79
N MET A 175 3.27 -2.52 23.40
CA MET A 175 2.22 -2.39 24.43
C MET A 175 1.03 -1.52 23.99
N GLY A 176 0.66 -1.62 22.72
CA GLY A 176 -0.44 -0.85 22.12
C GLY A 176 -0.04 0.54 21.61
N VAL A 177 1.19 0.99 21.88
CA VAL A 177 1.74 2.20 21.29
C VAL A 177 2.31 1.84 19.92
N VAL A 178 1.73 2.39 18.85
CA VAL A 178 2.21 2.18 17.48
C VAL A 178 3.48 2.98 17.23
N GLY A 179 4.49 2.34 16.61
CA GLY A 179 5.77 2.96 16.31
C GLY A 179 6.34 2.51 14.97
N PRO A 180 7.25 3.28 14.37
CA PRO A 180 7.83 2.97 13.07
C PRO A 180 8.80 1.79 13.15
N PHE A 181 8.89 1.03 12.06
CA PHE A 181 9.92 0.01 11.88
C PHE A 181 10.63 0.17 10.54
N ARG A 182 11.84 -0.39 10.44
CA ARG A 182 12.58 -0.57 9.19
C ARG A 182 13.22 -1.95 9.17
N GLY A 183 13.03 -2.69 8.09
CA GLY A 183 13.64 -4.00 7.85
C GLY A 183 14.25 -4.10 6.46
N VAL A 184 15.14 -5.05 6.27
CA VAL A 184 15.74 -5.37 4.97
C VAL A 184 15.59 -6.88 4.73
N LEU A 185 15.05 -7.24 3.57
CA LEU A 185 14.91 -8.62 3.12
C LEU A 185 15.89 -8.88 1.97
N HIS A 186 16.72 -9.90 2.14
CA HIS A 186 17.62 -10.40 1.11
C HIS A 186 17.05 -11.70 0.55
N PHE A 187 16.88 -11.76 -0.78
CA PHE A 187 16.40 -12.95 -1.48
C PHE A 187 17.16 -13.16 -2.79
N SER A 188 17.25 -14.42 -3.21
CA SER A 188 17.71 -14.81 -4.54
C SER A 188 16.60 -14.61 -5.59
N ALA A 189 16.93 -14.75 -6.87
CA ALA A 189 15.96 -14.66 -7.96
C ALA A 189 14.70 -15.53 -7.69
N PRO A 190 13.49 -14.93 -7.60
CA PRO A 190 12.27 -15.67 -7.30
C PRO A 190 11.86 -16.63 -8.42
N SER A 191 11.25 -17.76 -8.04
CA SER A 191 10.73 -18.76 -8.99
C SER A 191 9.38 -18.38 -9.62
N ALA A 192 8.77 -17.30 -9.15
CA ALA A 192 7.49 -16.78 -9.62
C ALA A 192 7.63 -15.32 -10.07
N ARG A 193 6.63 -14.81 -10.82
CA ARG A 193 6.59 -13.39 -11.23
C ARG A 193 6.07 -12.46 -10.13
N ALA A 194 5.40 -13.02 -9.12
CA ALA A 194 4.73 -12.28 -8.08
C ALA A 194 4.78 -13.03 -6.76
N GLY A 195 4.43 -12.30 -5.70
CA GLY A 195 4.40 -12.83 -4.35
C GLY A 195 3.59 -11.95 -3.41
N ALA A 196 3.80 -12.17 -2.11
CA ALA A 196 3.24 -11.34 -1.07
C ALA A 196 4.29 -10.96 -0.04
N LEU A 197 4.26 -9.70 0.37
CA LEU A 197 4.98 -9.19 1.52
C LEU A 197 4.03 -9.23 2.72
N ILE A 198 4.50 -9.82 3.81
CA ILE A 198 3.71 -10.10 5.01
C ILE A 198 4.41 -9.45 6.19
N LEU A 199 3.67 -8.65 6.94
CA LEU A 199 4.04 -8.14 8.26
C LEU A 199 3.13 -8.80 9.28
N PHE A 200 3.67 -9.42 10.31
CA PHE A 200 2.85 -10.10 11.32
C PHE A 200 3.50 -10.13 12.69
N THR A 201 2.69 -10.38 13.71
CA THR A 201 3.16 -10.58 15.08
C THR A 201 2.81 -11.98 15.56
N ARG A 202 3.58 -12.46 16.54
CA ARG A 202 3.41 -13.77 17.14
C ARG A 202 2.93 -13.65 18.57
N SER A 203 2.14 -14.63 19.00
CA SER A 203 1.76 -14.84 20.39
C SER A 203 3.01 -15.18 21.21
N ALA A 204 3.23 -14.46 22.32
CA ALA A 204 4.30 -14.78 23.28
C ALA A 204 4.07 -16.13 23.98
N LYS A 205 2.83 -16.62 23.99
CA LYS A 205 2.45 -17.88 24.65
C LYS A 205 2.92 -19.11 23.88
N ASP A 206 2.81 -19.09 22.56
CA ASP A 206 2.94 -20.29 21.71
C ASP A 206 3.56 -20.03 20.32
N GLY A 207 4.01 -18.81 20.04
CA GLY A 207 4.66 -18.45 18.77
C GLY A 207 3.72 -18.41 17.56
N SER A 208 2.41 -18.63 17.75
CA SER A 208 1.41 -18.61 16.68
C SER A 208 1.20 -17.20 16.12
N VAL A 209 0.84 -17.09 14.84
CA VAL A 209 0.49 -15.79 14.23
C VAL A 209 -0.82 -15.29 14.83
N VAL A 210 -0.82 -14.04 15.31
CA VAL A 210 -2.01 -13.44 15.96
C VAL A 210 -2.68 -12.36 15.09
N VAL A 211 -1.91 -11.61 14.31
CA VAL A 211 -2.41 -10.61 13.36
C VAL A 211 -1.39 -10.44 12.23
N ALA A 212 -1.86 -10.18 11.01
CA ALA A 212 -0.99 -9.98 9.86
C ALA A 212 -1.56 -8.97 8.85
N SER A 213 -0.66 -8.16 8.30
CA SER A 213 -0.89 -7.38 7.08
C SER A 213 -0.20 -8.07 5.91
N VAL A 214 -0.92 -8.21 4.80
CA VAL A 214 -0.47 -8.92 3.61
C VAL A 214 -0.71 -8.06 2.38
N MET A 215 0.37 -7.85 1.64
CA MET A 215 0.39 -6.97 0.49
C MET A 215 0.95 -7.68 -0.73
N ARG A 216 0.29 -7.51 -1.87
CA ARG A 216 0.75 -8.07 -3.16
C ARG A 216 1.99 -7.33 -3.67
N VAL A 217 2.96 -8.05 -4.23
CA VAL A 217 4.14 -7.49 -4.91
C VAL A 217 4.51 -8.29 -6.17
N TRP A 218 5.30 -7.68 -7.06
CA TRP A 218 5.91 -8.30 -8.25
C TRP A 218 7.43 -8.40 -8.11
N PHE A 219 8.08 -9.25 -8.88
CA PHE A 219 9.54 -9.43 -8.90
C PHE A 219 10.18 -8.96 -10.20
#